data_AF-A0AAV2I4F5-F1
#
_entry.id   AF-A0AAV2I4F5-F1
#
_cell.length_a   1.000
_cell.length_b   1.000
_cell.length_c   1.000
_cell.angle_alpha   90.00
_cell.angle_beta   90.00
_cell.angle_gamma   90.00
#
_symmetry.space_group_name_H-M   'P 1'
#
loop_
_entity.id
_entity.type
_entity.pdbx_description
1 polymer ?
#
loop_
_entity_poly.entity_id
_entity_poly.type
_entity_poly.pdbx_seq_one_letter_code
_entity_poly.pdbx_strand_id
1 'polypeptide(L)' 'MTLDARTVLITGASSGLGLEYVRQLVSLDKAPEIVIATCRCPETAVELQSLAKFNPNVKILKLNVEDDEDLEVAFQVSVY' A
#
# COMPACT_ATOMS: atom_id res chain seq x y z
N MET A 1 13.24 -15.67 -2.42
CA MET A 1 13.75 -14.36 -2.89
C MET A 1 13.68 -13.41 -1.72
N THR A 2 14.72 -12.63 -1.46
CA THR A 2 14.68 -11.55 -0.47
C THR A 2 14.46 -10.24 -1.21
N LEU A 3 13.47 -9.46 -0.79
CA LEU A 3 13.29 -8.10 -1.29
C LEU A 3 14.17 -7.18 -0.47
N ASP A 4 15.17 -6.56 -1.10
CA ASP A 4 16.02 -5.56 -0.45
C ASP A 4 15.54 -4.14 -0.75
N ALA A 5 14.28 -3.89 -0.39
CA ALA A 5 13.64 -2.58 -0.46
C ALA A 5 13.11 -2.20 0.91
N ARG A 6 13.46 -1.00 1.39
CA ARG A 6 12.94 -0.47 2.65
C ARG A 6 11.47 -0.07 2.54
N THR A 7 11.11 0.58 1.43
CA THR A 7 9.75 1.03 1.14
C THR A 7 9.26 0.44 -0.17
N VAL A 8 8.03 -0.06 -0.18
CA VAL A 8 7.36 -0.56 -1.39
C VAL A 8 6.06 0.19 -1.59
N LEU A 9 5.84 0.71 -2.80
CA LEU A 9 4.57 1.30 -3.23
C LEU A 9 3.81 0.28 -4.08
N ILE A 10 2.55 0.03 -3.74
CA ILE A 10 1.64 -0.83 -4.51
C ILE A 10 0.45 0.01 -4.94
N THR A 11 0.23 0.12 -6.25
CA THR A 11 -0.97 0.75 -6.81
C THR A 11 -2.08 -0.27 -7.00
N GLY A 12 -3.34 0.11 -6.72
CA GLY A 12 -4.49 -0.79 -6.92
C GLY A 12 -4.59 -1.90 -5.88
N ALA A 13 -4.25 -1.60 -4.62
CA ALA A 13 -4.14 -2.57 -3.53
C ALA A 13 -5.47 -2.92 -2.84
N SER A 14 -6.62 -2.37 -3.29
CA SER A 14 -7.92 -2.64 -2.66
C SER A 14 -8.40 -4.08 -2.82
N SER A 15 -7.96 -4.78 -3.87
CA SER A 15 -8.39 -6.14 -4.22
C SER A 15 -7.41 -6.81 -5.18
N GLY A 16 -7.68 -8.07 -5.54
CA GLY A 16 -6.94 -8.80 -6.56
C GLY A 16 -5.44 -8.92 -6.26
N LEU A 17 -4.62 -8.77 -7.30
CA LEU A 17 -3.17 -8.93 -7.20
C LEU A 17 -2.51 -7.91 -6.28
N GLY A 18 -2.95 -6.64 -6.31
CA GLY A 18 -2.37 -5.61 -5.46
C GLY A 18 -2.55 -5.93 -3.98
N LEU A 19 -3.74 -6.38 -3.59
CA LEU A 19 -4.01 -6.82 -2.22
C LEU A 19 -3.17 -8.05 -1.83
N GLU A 20 -3.06 -9.02 -2.73
CA GLU A 20 -2.26 -10.23 -2.49
C GLU A 20 -0.76 -9.91 -2.37
N TYR A 21 -0.24 -8.97 -3.16
CA TYR A 21 1.13 -8.49 -2.98
C TYR A 21 1.34 -7.88 -1.60
N VAL A 22 0.39 -7.09 -1.07
CA VAL A 22 0.47 -6.59 0.31
C VAL A 22 0.55 -7.77 1.29
N ARG A 23 -0.33 -8.77 1.16
CA ARG A 23 -0.36 -9.96 2.04
C ARG A 23 0.97 -10.71 2.02
N GLN A 24 1.54 -10.94 0.85
CA GLN A 24 2.80 -11.66 0.70
C GLN A 24 3.99 -10.86 1.25
N LEU A 25 4.07 -9.57 0.94
CA LEU A 25 5.17 -8.72 1.40
C LEU A 25 5.25 -8.61 2.92
N VAL A 26 4.11 -8.45 3.60
CA VAL A 26 4.09 -8.40 5.07
C VAL A 26 4.35 -9.75 5.72
N SER A 27 4.21 -10.84 4.96
CA SER A 27 4.46 -12.21 5.44
C SER A 27 5.88 -12.71 5.16
N LEU A 28 6.74 -11.89 4.53
CA LEU A 28 8.15 -12.24 4.31
C LEU A 28 8.91 -12.26 5.65
N ASP A 29 9.85 -13.19 5.79
CA ASP A 29 10.78 -13.23 6.94
C ASP A 29 11.50 -11.88 7.16
N LYS A 30 11.83 -11.21 6.05
CA LYS A 30 12.31 -9.82 6.01
C LYS A 30 11.30 -8.97 5.25
N ALA A 31 10.22 -8.59 5.92
CA ALA A 31 9.23 -7.66 5.38
C ALA A 31 9.83 -6.26 5.15
N PRO A 32 9.33 -5.49 4.17
CA PRO A 32 9.68 -4.08 4.03
C PRO A 32 9.35 -3.28 5.29
N GLU A 33 10.15 -2.25 5.57
CA GLU A 33 9.90 -1.32 6.66
C GLU A 33 8.58 -0.57 6.47
N ILE A 34 8.26 -0.24 5.20
CA ILE A 34 7.03 0.45 4.83
C ILE A 34 6.43 -0.17 3.58
N VAL A 35 5.14 -0.49 3.62
CA VAL A 35 4.33 -0.85 2.45
C VAL A 35 3.27 0.21 2.27
N ILE A 36 3.42 1.07 1.26
CA ILE A 36 2.40 2.05 0.88
C ILE A 36 1.44 1.38 -0.09
N ALA A 37 0.25 1.04 0.39
CA ALA A 37 -0.78 0.38 -0.39
C ALA A 37 -1.82 1.42 -0.83
N THR A 38 -1.89 1.70 -2.13
CA THR A 38 -2.78 2.72 -2.65
C THR A 38 -4.05 2.16 -3.25
N CYS A 39 -5.17 2.88 -3.05
CA CYS A 39 -6.45 2.55 -3.67
C CYS A 39 -7.32 3.79 -3.81
N ARG A 40 -8.36 3.72 -4.67
CA ARG A 40 -9.23 4.87 -4.95
C ARG A 40 -10.15 5.25 -3.78
N CYS A 41 -10.59 4.26 -3.01
CA CYS A 41 -11.57 4.43 -1.92
C CYS A 41 -11.10 3.67 -0.66
N PRO A 42 -10.15 4.21 0.12
CA PRO A 42 -9.62 3.56 1.32
C PRO A 42 -10.69 3.13 2.33
N GLU A 43 -11.75 3.91 2.47
CA GLU A 43 -12.87 3.67 3.39
C GLU A 43 -13.71 2.45 3.03
N THR A 44 -13.74 2.04 1.75
CA THR A 44 -14.47 0.85 1.30
C THR A 44 -13.55 -0.36 1.06
N ALA A 45 -12.23 -0.20 1.15
CA ALA A 45 -11.25 -1.26 0.98
C ALA A 45 -11.11 -2.14 2.24
N VAL A 46 -12.20 -2.82 2.64
CA VAL A 46 -12.33 -3.54 3.93
C VAL A 46 -11.19 -4.54 4.19
N GLU A 47 -10.80 -5.32 3.18
CA GLU A 47 -9.71 -6.30 3.34
C GLU A 47 -8.34 -5.64 3.52
N LEU A 48 -8.08 -4.55 2.77
CA LEU A 48 -6.84 -3.78 2.89
C LEU A 48 -6.77 -3.09 4.26
N GLN A 49 -7.87 -2.50 4.72
CA GLN A 49 -8.01 -1.91 6.06
C GLN A 49 -7.74 -2.95 7.15
N SER A 50 -8.29 -4.16 6.98
CA SER A 50 -8.05 -5.27 7.91
C SER A 50 -6.57 -5.64 7.95
N LEU A 51 -5.90 -5.74 6.80
CA LEU A 51 -4.46 -6.00 6.75
C LEU A 51 -3.65 -4.90 7.44
N ALA A 52 -3.93 -3.63 7.16
CA ALA A 52 -3.19 -2.53 7.77
C ALA A 52 -3.39 -2.45 9.29
N LYS A 53 -4.56 -2.85 9.79
CA LYS A 53 -4.81 -2.94 11.23
C LYS A 53 -3.90 -3.94 11.94
N PHE A 54 -3.58 -5.06 11.30
CA PHE A 54 -2.69 -6.09 11.86
C PHE A 54 -1.21 -5.88 11.51
N ASN A 55 -0.90 -5.00 10.56
CA ASN A 55 0.45 -4.77 10.05
C ASN A 55 0.77 -3.27 10.06
N PRO A 56 1.35 -2.73 11.15
CA PRO A 56 1.60 -1.28 11.30
C PRO A 56 2.52 -0.65 10.23
N ASN A 57 3.32 -1.48 9.54
CA ASN A 57 4.15 -1.08 8.41
C ASN A 57 3.36 -0.86 7.12
N VAL A 58 2.09 -1.29 7.03
CA VAL A 58 1.22 -0.99 5.89
C VAL A 58 0.54 0.36 6.09
N LYS A 59 0.79 1.28 5.15
CA LYS A 59 0.16 2.60 5.09
C LYS A 59 -0.80 2.62 3.91
N ILE A 60 -2.08 2.88 4.19
CA ILE A 60 -3.09 3.01 3.13
C ILE A 60 -3.12 4.46 2.67
N LEU A 61 -3.00 4.67 1.37
CA LEU A 61 -3.03 5.99 0.74
C LEU A 61 -4.12 6.03 -0.33
N LYS A 62 -4.90 7.11 -0.39
CA LYS A 62 -5.81 7.32 -1.50
C LYS A 62 -5.00 7.62 -2.76
N LEU A 63 -5.29 6.93 -3.86
CA LEU A 63 -4.75 7.28 -5.18
C LEU A 63 -5.65 6.76 -6.30
N ASN A 64 -6.15 7.68 -7.12
CA ASN A 64 -6.55 7.42 -8.49
C ASN A 64 -5.43 7.87 -9.44
N VAL A 65 -4.82 6.93 -10.17
CA VAL A 65 -3.68 7.24 -11.06
C VAL A 65 -4.05 8.05 -12.30
N GLU A 66 -5.35 8.17 -12.60
CA GLU A 66 -5.88 8.99 -13.69
C GLU A 66 -6.22 10.42 -13.24
N ASP A 67 -6.00 10.75 -11.97
CA ASP A 67 -6.33 12.03 -11.37
C ASP A 67 -5.03 12.71 -10.89
N ASP A 68 -4.69 13.83 -11.53
CA ASP A 68 -3.44 14.57 -11.26
C ASP A 68 -3.41 15.13 -9.83
N GLU A 69 -4.57 15.50 -9.26
CA GLU A 69 -4.64 16.01 -7.89
C GLU A 69 -4.34 14.88 -6.88
N ASP A 70 -4.94 13.70 -7.10
CA ASP A 70 -4.63 12.51 -6.28
C ASP A 70 -3.14 12.14 -6.40
N LEU A 71 -2.52 12.24 -7.58
CA LEU A 71 -1.09 12.00 -7.78
C LEU A 71 -0.21 12.99 -7.01
N GLU A 72 -0.54 14.29 -7.07
CA GLU A 72 0.24 15.33 -6.38
C GLU A 72 0.13 15.18 -4.85
N VAL A 73 -1.07 14.93 -4.33
CA VAL A 73 -1.29 14.65 -2.90
C VAL A 73 -0.53 13.39 -2.48
N ALA A 74 -0.61 12.31 -3.26
CA ALA A 74 0.09 11.07 -2.94
C ALA A 74 1.62 11.25 -2.94
N PHE A 75 2.16 12.04 -3.87
CA PHE A 75 3.58 12.37 -3.89
C PHE A 75 3.99 13.15 -2.63
N GLN A 76 3.25 14.18 -2.25
CA GLN A 76 3.57 14.98 -1.05
C GLN A 76 3.53 14.15 0.25
N VAL A 77 2.56 13.23 0.37
CA VAL A 77 2.37 12.42 1.59
C VAL A 77 3.36 11.25 1.67
N SER A 78 3.91 10.78 0.55
CA SER A 78 4.82 9.62 0.52
C SER A 78 6.32 9.98 0.66
N VAL A 79 6.68 11.27 0.71
CA VAL A 79 8.07 11.77 0.72
C VAL A 79 8.63 12.06 2.13
N TYR A 80 7.99 11.55 3.19
CA TYR A 80 8.47 11.72 4.58
C TYR A 80 9.44 10.63 5.04
#